data_AF-A0A845YGP2-F1
#
_entry.id   AF-A0A845YGP2-F1
#
_cell.length_a   1.000
_cell.length_b   1.000
_cell.length_c   1.000
_cell.angle_alpha   90.00
_cell.angle_beta   90.00
_cell.angle_gamma   90.00
#
_symmetry.space_group_name_H-M   'P 1'
#
loop_
_entity.id
_entity.type
_entity.pdbx_description
1 polymer ?
#
loop_
_entity_poly.entity_id
_entity_poly.type
_entity_poly.pdbx_seq_one_letter_code
_entity_poly.pdbx_strand_id
1 'polypeptide(L)'
;KTEVAKPKPVSKGKLSESQRRRLEKKRSALEEDYDSFSEKLKPLRRARVIETDPSVIFKLDKQIEDLQILLDNRERELEQIEQELS
;
A
#
# COMPACT_ATOMS: atom_id res chain seq x y z
N LYS A 1 -1.27 -47.08 12.41
CA LYS A 1 -0.06 -46.28 12.11
C LYS A 1 -0.45 -45.30 11.03
N THR A 2 -0.70 -44.05 11.40
CA THR A 2 -1.14 -43.01 10.46
C THR A 2 0.09 -42.21 10.06
N GLU A 3 0.53 -42.37 8.83
CA GLU A 3 1.69 -41.68 8.28
C GLU A 3 1.30 -40.24 7.97
N VAL A 4 1.75 -39.31 8.82
CA VAL A 4 1.56 -37.88 8.63
C VAL A 4 2.49 -37.45 7.49
N ALA A 5 1.89 -37.17 6.34
CA ALA A 5 2.59 -36.65 5.17
C ALA A 5 3.31 -35.35 5.55
N LYS A 6 4.65 -35.39 5.50
CA LYS A 6 5.52 -34.22 5.70
C LYS A 6 5.15 -33.14 4.67
N PRO A 7 5.04 -31.86 5.06
CA PRO A 7 4.83 -30.78 4.11
C PRO A 7 6.03 -30.72 3.16
N LYS A 8 5.77 -30.87 1.86
CA LYS A 8 6.79 -30.77 0.81
C LYS A 8 7.41 -29.36 0.85
N PRO A 9 8.73 -29.25 0.65
CA PRO A 9 9.43 -27.98 0.69
C PRO A 9 8.89 -27.08 -0.43
N VAL A 10 8.45 -25.88 -0.06
CA VAL A 10 8.10 -24.83 -1.02
C VAL A 10 9.39 -24.52 -1.77
N SER A 11 9.48 -24.99 -3.01
CA SER A 11 10.62 -24.73 -3.87
C SER A 11 10.84 -23.23 -3.96
N LYS A 12 12.09 -22.77 -3.78
CA LYS A 12 12.60 -21.48 -4.24
C LYS A 12 12.58 -21.42 -5.78
N GLY A 13 11.43 -21.70 -6.38
CA GLY A 13 11.19 -21.77 -7.81
C GLY A 13 10.44 -20.53 -8.28
N LYS A 14 10.67 -20.16 -9.55
CA LYS A 14 9.90 -19.14 -10.28
C LYS A 14 8.43 -19.20 -9.91
N LEU A 15 7.82 -18.03 -9.66
CA LEU A 15 6.39 -17.89 -9.41
C LEU A 15 5.57 -18.69 -10.43
N SER A 16 4.59 -19.46 -9.95
CA SER A 16 3.58 -20.02 -10.85
C SER A 16 2.74 -18.88 -11.46
N GLU A 17 2.14 -19.13 -12.62
CA GLU A 17 1.22 -18.17 -13.26
C GLU A 17 0.10 -17.73 -12.31
N SER A 18 -0.38 -18.65 -11.47
CA SER A 18 -1.41 -18.34 -10.48
C SER A 18 -0.93 -17.38 -9.38
N GLN A 19 0.33 -17.47 -8.97
CA GLN A 19 0.94 -16.57 -7.99
C GLN A 19 1.21 -15.21 -8.62
N ARG A 20 1.79 -15.19 -9.83
CA ARG A 20 2.00 -13.96 -10.61
C ARG A 20 0.69 -13.19 -10.80
N ARG A 21 -0.38 -13.86 -11.25
CA ARG A 21 -1.71 -13.23 -11.43
C ARG A 21 -2.28 -12.67 -10.12
N ARG A 22 -2.04 -13.31 -8.98
CA ARG A 22 -2.48 -12.80 -7.67
C ARG A 22 -1.70 -11.56 -7.26
N LEU A 23 -0.38 -11.56 -7.48
CA LEU A 23 0.49 -10.42 -7.20
C LEU A 23 0.17 -9.22 -8.11
N GLU A 24 -0.06 -9.43 -9.40
CA GLU A 24 -0.48 -8.37 -10.33
C GLU A 24 -1.81 -7.74 -9.89
N LYS A 25 -2.81 -8.55 -9.51
CA LYS A 25 -4.08 -8.03 -8.97
C LYS A 25 -3.88 -7.22 -7.69
N LYS A 26 -2.99 -7.68 -6.80
CA LYS A 26 -2.68 -6.96 -5.56
C LYS A 26 -1.95 -5.65 -5.88
N ARG A 27 -1.01 -5.64 -6.82
CA ARG A 27 -0.32 -4.44 -7.31
C ARG A 27 -1.33 -3.41 -7.82
N SER A 28 -2.23 -3.78 -8.72
CA SER A 28 -3.25 -2.87 -9.23
C SER A 28 -4.16 -2.29 -8.15
N ALA A 29 -4.58 -3.10 -7.17
CA ALA A 29 -5.37 -2.61 -6.05
C ALA A 29 -4.59 -1.62 -5.16
N LEU A 30 -3.29 -1.85 -4.95
CA LEU A 30 -2.43 -0.93 -4.19
C LEU A 30 -2.15 0.36 -4.95
N GLU A 31 -2.00 0.29 -6.28
CA GLU A 31 -1.89 1.47 -7.16
C GLU A 31 -3.16 2.33 -7.07
N GLU A 32 -4.35 1.73 -7.14
CA GLU A 32 -5.63 2.44 -6.96
C GLU A 32 -5.76 3.10 -5.57
N ASP A 33 -5.37 2.38 -4.51
CA ASP A 33 -5.34 2.93 -3.14
C ASP A 33 -4.38 4.13 -3.05
N TYR A 34 -3.17 3.99 -3.61
CA TYR A 34 -2.16 5.04 -3.60
C TYR A 34 -2.65 6.30 -4.32
N ASP A 35 -3.21 6.14 -5.52
CA ASP A 35 -3.77 7.25 -6.30
C ASP A 35 -4.89 7.95 -5.53
N SER A 36 -5.80 7.20 -4.92
CA SER A 36 -6.89 7.73 -4.10
C SER A 36 -6.38 8.57 -2.92
N PHE A 37 -5.36 8.10 -2.20
CA PHE A 37 -4.77 8.84 -1.09
C PHE A 37 -4.01 10.09 -1.56
N SER A 38 -3.28 9.99 -2.68
CA SER A 38 -2.56 11.11 -3.30
C SER A 38 -3.52 12.21 -3.73
N GLU A 39 -4.67 11.83 -4.32
CA GLU A 39 -5.71 12.78 -4.71
C GLU A 39 -6.35 13.48 -3.51
N LYS A 40 -6.59 12.76 -2.40
CA LYS A 40 -7.13 13.33 -1.15
C LYS A 40 -6.17 14.28 -0.46
N LEU A 41 -4.86 14.07 -0.62
CA LEU A 41 -3.83 14.92 -0.01
C LEU A 41 -3.83 16.34 -0.59
N LYS A 42 -4.10 16.48 -1.90
CA LYS A 42 -4.08 17.77 -2.62
C LYS A 42 -5.03 18.82 -2.01
N PRO A 43 -6.34 18.56 -1.82
CA PRO A 43 -7.25 19.54 -1.23
C PRO A 43 -6.93 19.83 0.24
N LEU A 44 -6.47 18.85 1.02
CA LEU A 44 -6.08 19.07 2.42
C LEU A 44 -4.90 20.03 2.54
N ARG A 45 -3.85 19.84 1.72
CA ARG A 45 -2.71 20.76 1.68
C ARG A 45 -3.12 22.18 1.27
N ARG A 46 -4.04 22.31 0.31
CA ARG A 46 -4.58 23.62 -0.09
C ARG A 46 -5.38 24.29 1.04
N ALA A 47 -6.27 23.54 1.69
CA ALA A 47 -7.03 24.04 2.84
C ALA A 47 -6.11 24.50 3.97
N ARG A 48 -5.06 23.72 4.26
CA ARG A 48 -4.07 24.01 5.30
C ARG A 48 -3.30 25.31 5.06
N VAL A 49 -3.05 25.67 3.79
CA VAL A 49 -2.33 26.91 3.43
C VAL A 49 -3.17 28.17 3.65
N ILE A 50 -4.49 28.08 3.51
CA ILE A 50 -5.39 29.25 3.61
C ILE A 50 -6.08 29.38 4.97
N GLU A 51 -6.01 28.34 5.79
CA GLU A 51 -6.64 28.31 7.11
C GLU A 51 -5.86 29.17 8.11
N THR A 52 -6.60 29.83 9.01
CA THR A 52 -6.05 30.72 10.05
C THR A 52 -6.46 30.30 11.46
N ASP A 53 -7.52 29.49 11.62
CA ASP A 53 -7.91 28.92 12.90
C ASP A 53 -6.89 27.83 13.32
N PRO A 54 -6.15 28.02 14.45
CA PRO A 54 -5.17 27.04 14.92
C PRO A 54 -5.73 25.64 15.15
N SER A 55 -6.99 25.53 15.57
CA SER A 55 -7.63 24.24 15.83
C SER A 55 -7.91 23.49 14.53
N VAL A 56 -8.24 24.22 13.46
CA VAL A 56 -8.49 23.63 12.15
C VAL A 56 -7.16 23.29 11.47
N ILE A 57 -6.15 24.15 11.58
CA ILE A 57 -4.78 23.85 11.12
C ILE A 57 -4.27 22.55 11.74
N PHE A 58 -4.39 22.39 13.06
CA PHE A 58 -3.95 21.18 13.74
C PHE A 58 -4.64 19.92 13.21
N LYS A 59 -5.97 20.00 12.97
CA LYS A 59 -6.73 18.88 12.38
C LYS A 59 -6.27 18.55 10.97
N LEU A 60 -6.05 19.57 10.13
CA LEU A 60 -5.57 19.40 8.76
C LEU A 60 -4.16 18.81 8.73
N ASP A 61 -3.27 19.28 9.60
CA ASP A 61 -1.91 18.75 9.73
C ASP A 61 -1.94 17.26 10.10
N LYS A 62 -2.80 16.86 11.05
CA LYS A 62 -2.99 15.45 11.39
C LYS A 62 -3.53 14.62 10.24
N GLN A 63 -4.52 15.09 9.52
CA GLN A 63 -5.05 14.37 8.36
C GLN A 63 -4.02 14.23 7.23
N ILE A 64 -3.17 15.24 7.02
CA ILE A 64 -2.07 15.19 6.05
C ILE A 64 -1.01 14.18 6.50
N GLU A 65 -0.63 14.18 7.78
CA GLU A 65 0.33 13.24 8.36
C GLU A 65 -0.16 11.79 8.20
N ASP A 66 -1.41 11.52 8.58
CA ASP A 66 -2.01 10.18 8.49
C ASP A 66 -2.05 9.66 7.03
N LEU A 67 -2.45 10.51 6.09
CA LEU A 67 -2.46 10.13 4.66
C LEU A 67 -1.05 9.94 4.10
N GLN A 68 -0.07 10.73 4.53
CA GLN A 68 1.31 10.55 4.12
C GLN A 68 1.86 9.19 4.60
N ILE A 69 1.57 8.81 5.85
CA ILE A 69 1.93 7.48 6.39
C ILE A 69 1.29 6.37 5.56
N LEU A 70 0.03 6.52 5.16
CA LEU A 70 -0.66 5.54 4.31
C LEU A 70 -0.02 5.43 2.92
N LEU A 71 0.33 6.55 2.29
CA LEU A 71 1.04 6.59 1.01
C LEU A 71 2.40 5.88 1.11
N ASP A 72 3.20 6.22 2.11
CA ASP A 72 4.54 5.64 2.31
C ASP A 72 4.47 4.13 2.61
N ASN A 73 3.40 3.66 3.25
CA ASN A 73 3.15 2.23 3.44
C ASN A 73 2.77 1.53 2.13
N ARG A 74 1.91 2.15 1.32
CA ARG A 74 1.48 1.60 0.02
C ARG A 74 2.62 1.54 -0.99
N GLU A 75 3.47 2.56 -1.02
CA GLU A 75 4.67 2.58 -1.85
C GLU A 75 5.62 1.43 -1.49
N ARG A 76 5.90 1.21 -0.21
CA ARG A 76 6.70 0.06 0.26
C ARG A 76 6.08 -1.30 -0.08
N GLU A 77 4.76 -1.43 0.01
CA GLU A 77 4.07 -2.67 -0.38
C GLU A 77 4.13 -2.90 -1.90
N LEU A 78 4.03 -1.85 -2.71
CA LEU A 78 4.20 -1.91 -4.16
C LEU A 78 5.61 -2.34 -4.53
N GLU A 79 6.64 -1.72 -3.95
CA GLU A 79 8.04 -2.09 -4.17
C GLU A 79 8.30 -3.56 -3.88
N GLN A 80 7.74 -4.10 -2.78
CA GLN A 80 7.86 -5.52 -2.45
C GLN A 80 7.22 -6.43 -3.51
N ILE A 81 6.03 -6.08 -4.00
CA ILE A 81 5.35 -6.87 -5.04
C ILE A 81 6.12 -6.80 -6.36
N GLU A 82 6.65 -5.63 -6.71
CA GLU A 82 7.45 -5.45 -7.92
C GLU A 82 8.75 -6.26 -7.88
N GLN A 83 9.40 -6.33 -6.71
CA GLN A 83 10.54 -7.22 -6.49
C GLN A 83 10.17 -8.70 -6.60
N GLU A 84 9.00 -9.11 -6.11
CA GLU A 84 8.53 -10.49 -6.24
C GLU A 84 8.17 -10.86 -7.69
N LEU A 85 7.67 -9.90 -8.47
CA LEU A 85 7.27 -10.09 -9.87
C LEU A 85 8.42 -10.07 -10.87
N SER A 86 9.58 -9.50 -10.50
CA SER A 86 10.80 -9.42 -11.31
C SER A 86 11.43 -10.79 -11.61
#